data_AF-A0A7C6RJH7-F1
#
_entry.id   AF-A0A7C6RJH7-F1
#
_cell.length_a   1.000
_cell.length_b   1.000
_cell.length_c   1.000
_cell.angle_alpha   90.00
_cell.angle_beta   90.00
_cell.angle_gamma   90.00
#
_symmetry.space_group_name_H-M   'P 1'
#
loop_
_entity.id
_entity.type
_entity.pdbx_description
1 polymer ?
#
loop_
_entity_poly.entity_id
_entity_poly.type
_entity_poly.pdbx_seq_one_letter_code
_entity_poly.pdbx_strand_id
1 'polypeptide(L)'
;MSATGAGPRGRIASPTPAAIAEAAALLRAGDIVGMPTETVYGLAADALDPAAVKKIFAAKGRPADHPLIVHLPSAEHLPQWAAAIPKDVLALARAFWPGPLTLILKRIPEVPDEVTGGQDTVGVRVPSHPVALALLRAFDGGLAAPSANRFGRISPTTAA
;
A
#
# COMPACT_ATOMS: atom_id res chain seq x y z
N MET A 1 16.99 -35.12 -13.63
CA MET A 1 16.44 -34.47 -12.43
C MET A 1 16.84 -33.00 -12.48
N SER A 2 15.98 -32.17 -13.05
CA SER A 2 16.28 -30.76 -13.33
C SER A 2 15.84 -29.91 -12.15
N ALA A 3 16.80 -29.26 -11.49
CA ALA A 3 16.53 -28.17 -10.58
C ALA A 3 16.04 -26.98 -11.40
N THR A 4 14.72 -26.75 -11.40
CA THR A 4 14.14 -25.50 -11.87
C THR A 4 14.56 -24.39 -10.89
N GLY A 5 15.66 -23.73 -11.20
CA GLY A 5 16.11 -22.54 -10.50
C GLY A 5 15.02 -21.47 -10.58
N ALA A 6 14.34 -21.23 -9.46
CA ALA A 6 13.45 -20.09 -9.33
C ALA A 6 14.26 -18.82 -9.64
N GLY A 7 13.78 -18.01 -10.60
CA GLY A 7 14.34 -16.70 -10.91
C GLY A 7 14.44 -15.80 -9.67
N PRO A 8 15.16 -14.66 -9.76
CA PRO A 8 15.47 -13.84 -8.60
C PRO A 8 14.20 -13.47 -7.82
N ARG A 9 14.24 -13.65 -6.49
CA ARG A 9 13.14 -13.47 -5.52
C ARG A 9 12.74 -11.99 -5.30
N GLY A 10 12.97 -11.12 -6.28
CA GLY A 10 12.90 -9.65 -6.18
C GLY A 10 14.29 -9.00 -6.19
N ARG A 11 14.35 -7.70 -6.53
CA ARG A 11 15.58 -6.88 -6.55
C ARG A 11 15.48 -5.80 -5.48
N ILE A 12 16.46 -5.72 -4.58
CA ILE A 12 16.61 -4.61 -3.63
C ILE A 12 17.44 -3.52 -4.30
N ALA A 13 16.98 -2.27 -4.24
CA ALA A 13 17.68 -1.12 -4.77
C ALA A 13 17.81 -0.02 -3.71
N SER A 14 18.88 0.77 -3.78
CA SER A 14 18.97 2.01 -3.01
C SER A 14 17.87 3.00 -3.45
N PRO A 15 17.30 3.80 -2.54
CA PRO A 15 16.17 4.68 -2.84
C PRO A 15 16.60 5.96 -3.57
N THR A 16 17.20 5.81 -4.74
CA THR A 16 17.53 6.94 -5.63
C THR A 16 16.28 7.44 -6.34
N PRO A 17 16.25 8.69 -6.85
CA PRO A 17 15.14 9.18 -7.65
C PRO A 17 14.80 8.28 -8.86
N ALA A 18 15.82 7.72 -9.51
CA ALA A 18 15.64 6.79 -10.62
C ALA A 18 14.98 5.47 -10.18
N ALA A 19 15.41 4.89 -9.06
CA ALA A 19 14.82 3.67 -8.52
C ALA A 19 13.37 3.90 -8.05
N ILE A 20 13.07 5.07 -7.50
CA ILE A 20 11.70 5.46 -7.11
C ILE A 20 10.81 5.60 -8.35
N ALA A 21 11.31 6.25 -9.41
CA ALA A 21 10.58 6.38 -10.67
C ALA A 21 10.31 5.02 -11.32
N GLU A 22 11.30 4.12 -11.31
CA GLU A 22 11.15 2.74 -11.80
C GLU A 22 10.10 1.97 -10.97
N ALA A 23 10.15 2.07 -9.65
CA ALA A 23 9.15 1.45 -8.77
C ALA A 23 7.73 1.97 -9.03
N ALA A 24 7.58 3.29 -9.22
CA ALA A 24 6.30 3.88 -9.59
C ALA A 24 5.80 3.38 -10.96
N ALA A 25 6.69 3.22 -11.94
CA ALA A 25 6.35 2.67 -13.25
C ALA A 25 5.89 1.20 -13.17
N LEU A 26 6.55 0.37 -12.34
CA LEU A 26 6.11 -1.01 -12.08
C LEU A 26 4.71 -1.05 -11.45
N LEU A 27 4.44 -0.19 -10.48
CA LEU A 27 3.10 -0.09 -9.85
C LEU A 27 2.04 0.32 -10.88
N ARG A 28 2.33 1.30 -11.75
CA ARG A 28 1.42 1.69 -12.86
C ARG A 28 1.22 0.59 -13.90
N ALA A 29 2.20 -0.31 -14.06
CA ALA A 29 2.07 -1.50 -14.91
C ALA A 29 1.30 -2.66 -14.23
N GLY A 30 0.78 -2.43 -13.02
CA GLY A 30 0.01 -3.42 -12.25
C GLY A 30 0.88 -4.44 -11.51
N ASP A 31 2.19 -4.22 -11.39
CA ASP A 31 3.09 -5.07 -10.60
C ASP A 31 3.14 -4.67 -9.12
N ILE A 32 3.80 -5.50 -8.32
CA ILE A 32 3.92 -5.32 -6.86
C ILE A 32 5.33 -4.88 -6.48
N VAL A 33 5.44 -3.99 -5.49
CA VAL A 33 6.71 -3.43 -5.02
C VAL A 33 6.82 -3.54 -3.49
N GLY A 34 7.95 -4.00 -2.99
CA GLY A 34 8.28 -3.90 -1.57
C GLY A 34 8.64 -2.47 -1.19
N MET A 35 7.95 -1.90 -0.20
CA MET A 35 8.13 -0.51 0.22
C MET A 35 8.39 -0.44 1.74
N PRO A 36 9.44 0.24 2.22
CA PRO A 36 9.64 0.46 3.66
C PRO A 36 8.63 1.49 4.20
N THR A 37 8.14 1.30 5.42
CA THR A 37 7.46 2.34 6.21
C THR A 37 8.18 2.54 7.54
N GLU A 38 7.76 3.52 8.35
CA GLU A 38 8.24 3.71 9.72
C GLU A 38 7.79 2.60 10.69
N THR A 39 6.82 1.78 10.26
CA THR A 39 6.29 0.66 11.05
C THR A 39 6.88 -0.69 10.64
N VAL A 40 6.61 -1.10 9.40
CA VAL A 40 7.04 -2.39 8.81
C VAL A 40 7.19 -2.22 7.29
N TYR A 41 7.87 -3.14 6.61
CA TYR A 41 7.81 -3.18 5.15
C TYR A 41 6.41 -3.58 4.69
N GLY A 42 5.91 -2.91 3.65
CA GLY A 42 4.67 -3.21 2.96
C GLY A 42 4.91 -3.82 1.58
N LEU A 43 3.98 -4.66 1.11
CA LEU A 43 3.94 -5.14 -0.26
C LEU A 43 2.86 -4.34 -1.00
N ALA A 44 3.31 -3.34 -1.76
CA ALA A 44 2.47 -2.34 -2.40
C ALA A 44 1.98 -2.79 -3.79
N ALA A 45 0.75 -2.42 -4.12
CA ALA A 45 0.16 -2.45 -5.46
C ALA A 45 -0.73 -1.20 -5.62
N ASP A 46 -1.05 -0.84 -6.86
CA ASP A 46 -2.10 0.15 -7.14
C ASP A 46 -3.41 -0.31 -6.50
N ALA A 47 -3.97 0.50 -5.60
CA ALA A 47 -5.21 0.19 -4.92
C ALA A 47 -6.47 0.32 -5.82
N LEU A 48 -6.36 1.01 -6.96
CA LEU A 48 -7.44 1.12 -7.94
C LEU A 48 -7.39 0.05 -9.04
N ASP A 49 -6.36 -0.81 -9.05
CA ASP A 49 -6.27 -1.95 -9.95
C ASP A 49 -6.58 -3.26 -9.20
N PRO A 50 -7.81 -3.81 -9.34
CA PRO A 50 -8.19 -5.09 -8.75
C PRO A 50 -7.23 -6.25 -9.07
N ALA A 51 -6.65 -6.28 -10.27
CA ALA A 51 -5.74 -7.34 -10.68
C ALA A 51 -4.39 -7.22 -9.94
N ALA A 52 -3.88 -6.00 -9.77
CA ALA A 52 -2.68 -5.73 -8.98
C ALA A 52 -2.89 -6.07 -7.50
N VAL A 53 -4.04 -5.71 -6.93
CA VAL A 53 -4.39 -6.07 -5.54
C VAL A 53 -4.47 -7.59 -5.36
N LYS A 54 -5.02 -8.34 -6.34
CA LYS A 54 -5.03 -9.82 -6.31
C LYS A 54 -3.62 -10.42 -6.28
N LYS A 55 -2.61 -9.79 -6.91
CA LYS A 55 -1.21 -10.23 -6.82
C LYS A 55 -0.67 -10.16 -5.38
N ILE A 56 -1.08 -9.17 -4.58
CA ILE A 56 -0.73 -9.08 -3.15
C ILE A 56 -1.24 -10.32 -2.39
N PHE A 57 -2.53 -10.64 -2.55
CA PHE A 57 -3.15 -11.78 -1.85
C PHE A 57 -2.50 -13.10 -2.26
N ALA A 58 -2.26 -13.30 -3.56
CA ALA A 58 -1.59 -14.47 -4.10
C ALA A 58 -0.16 -14.62 -3.55
N ALA A 59 0.63 -13.56 -3.53
CA ALA A 59 2.00 -13.58 -3.01
C ALA A 59 2.05 -13.90 -1.50
N LYS A 60 1.05 -13.46 -0.74
CA LYS A 60 0.99 -13.65 0.72
C LYS A 60 0.32 -14.96 1.15
N GLY A 61 -0.48 -15.58 0.28
CA GLY A 61 -1.40 -16.65 0.66
C GLY A 61 -2.47 -16.17 1.65
N ARG A 62 -2.95 -14.92 1.50
CA ARG A 62 -3.93 -14.28 2.38
C ARG A 62 -5.35 -14.43 1.77
N PRO A 63 -6.40 -14.67 2.58
CA PRO A 63 -7.77 -14.63 2.11
C PRO A 63 -8.14 -13.26 1.50
N ALA A 64 -8.85 -13.26 0.37
CA ALA A 64 -9.15 -12.05 -0.42
C ALA A 64 -10.23 -11.15 0.21
N ASP A 65 -10.94 -11.64 1.21
CA ASP A 65 -11.96 -10.93 1.98
C ASP A 65 -11.37 -10.10 3.14
N HIS A 66 -10.05 -10.15 3.35
CA HIS A 66 -9.42 -9.33 4.37
C HIS A 66 -9.03 -7.94 3.85
N PRO A 67 -9.51 -6.84 4.46
CA PRO A 67 -9.21 -5.49 3.99
C PRO A 67 -7.71 -5.15 4.04
N LEU A 68 -7.32 -4.25 3.15
CA LEU A 68 -5.97 -3.67 3.03
C LEU A 68 -6.00 -2.18 3.42
N ILE A 69 -4.89 -1.69 3.96
CA ILE A 69 -4.70 -0.26 4.21
C ILE A 69 -4.14 0.38 2.95
N VAL A 70 -4.81 1.44 2.47
CA VAL A 70 -4.36 2.29 1.38
C VAL A 70 -3.46 3.38 1.95
N HIS A 71 -2.23 3.45 1.43
CA HIS A 71 -1.27 4.48 1.77
C HIS A 71 -1.38 5.62 0.76
N LEU A 72 -1.39 6.86 1.27
CA LEU A 72 -1.61 8.08 0.50
C LEU A 72 -0.40 9.03 0.60
N PRO A 73 -0.09 9.84 -0.43
CA PRO A 73 1.02 10.80 -0.39
C PRO A 73 0.74 12.01 0.53
N SER A 74 -0.52 12.37 0.73
CA SER A 74 -0.95 13.45 1.63
C SER A 74 -2.42 13.28 2.05
N ALA A 75 -2.84 14.02 3.07
CA ALA A 75 -4.24 14.06 3.50
C ALA A 75 -5.18 14.65 2.43
N GLU A 76 -4.64 15.41 1.47
CA GLU A 76 -5.41 16.02 0.37
C GLU A 76 -6.00 14.97 -0.59
N HIS A 77 -5.46 13.74 -0.56
CA HIS A 77 -5.95 12.62 -1.37
C HIS A 77 -7.17 11.93 -0.74
N LEU A 78 -7.54 12.24 0.52
CA LEU A 78 -8.66 11.61 1.20
C LEU A 78 -9.98 11.60 0.40
N PRO A 79 -10.38 12.69 -0.30
CA PRO A 79 -11.62 12.71 -1.07
C PRO A 79 -11.67 11.69 -2.23
N GLN A 80 -10.53 11.18 -2.68
CA GLN A 80 -10.44 10.12 -3.70
C GLN A 80 -10.70 8.73 -3.13
N TRP A 81 -10.86 8.59 -1.81
CA TRP A 81 -11.00 7.30 -1.12
C TRP A 81 -12.18 7.26 -0.16
N ALA A 82 -12.51 8.37 0.48
CA ALA A 82 -13.49 8.43 1.54
C ALA A 82 -14.60 9.48 1.28
N ALA A 83 -15.84 9.07 1.54
CA ALA A 83 -17.02 9.93 1.50
C ALA A 83 -17.30 10.55 2.87
N ALA A 84 -17.97 11.72 2.87
CA ALA A 84 -18.52 12.35 4.07
C ALA A 84 -17.54 12.47 5.26
N ILE A 85 -16.31 12.90 5.00
CA ILE A 85 -15.22 12.92 6.00
C ILE A 85 -15.53 13.95 7.11
N PRO A 86 -15.69 13.52 8.38
CA PRO A 86 -15.99 14.42 9.49
C PRO A 86 -14.84 15.41 9.79
N LYS A 87 -15.18 16.59 10.34
CA LYS A 87 -14.18 17.61 10.71
C LYS A 87 -13.16 17.10 11.73
N ASP A 88 -13.59 16.29 12.70
CA ASP A 88 -12.73 15.73 13.74
C ASP A 88 -11.74 14.72 13.16
N VAL A 89 -12.15 13.94 12.15
CA VAL A 89 -11.26 13.04 11.40
C VAL A 89 -10.19 13.85 10.67
N LEU A 90 -10.55 14.98 10.05
CA LEU A 90 -9.57 15.86 9.42
C LEU A 90 -8.60 16.48 10.44
N ALA A 91 -9.08 16.76 11.66
CA ALA A 91 -8.22 17.26 12.74
C ALA A 91 -7.20 16.20 13.19
N LEU A 92 -7.64 14.94 13.34
CA LEU A 92 -6.74 13.81 13.63
C LEU A 92 -5.72 13.60 12.50
N ALA A 93 -6.15 13.61 11.24
CA ALA A 93 -5.27 13.51 10.09
C ALA A 93 -4.20 14.61 10.12
N ARG A 94 -4.58 15.88 10.33
CA ARG A 94 -3.62 16.99 10.43
C ARG A 94 -2.63 16.86 11.59
N ALA A 95 -3.07 16.31 12.72
CA ALA A 95 -2.24 16.18 13.91
C ALA A 95 -1.24 15.02 13.83
N PHE A 96 -1.62 13.93 13.17
CA PHE A 96 -0.88 12.66 13.22
C PHE A 96 -0.38 12.15 11.87
N TRP A 97 -0.69 12.84 10.76
CA TRP A 97 -0.14 12.53 9.44
C TRP A 97 0.85 13.59 8.97
N PRO A 98 2.00 13.17 8.38
CA PRO A 98 2.45 11.77 8.20
C PRO A 98 2.75 11.06 9.53
N GLY A 99 2.36 9.78 9.65
CA GLY A 99 2.59 9.02 10.88
C GLY A 99 1.81 7.69 10.99
N PRO A 100 1.95 7.00 12.14
CA PRO A 100 1.42 5.65 12.35
C PRO A 100 -0.08 5.59 12.70
N LEU A 101 -0.85 6.59 12.26
CA LEU A 101 -2.31 6.58 12.40
C LEU A 101 -2.95 6.00 11.13
N THR A 102 -3.89 5.07 11.29
CA THR A 102 -4.78 4.64 10.20
C THR A 102 -6.20 5.06 10.55
N LEU A 103 -6.92 5.65 9.59
CA LEU A 103 -8.32 6.04 9.74
C LEU A 103 -9.19 5.07 8.94
N ILE A 104 -10.27 4.58 9.56
CA ILE A 104 -11.30 3.78 8.89
C ILE A 104 -12.47 4.69 8.56
N LEU A 105 -12.78 4.86 7.28
CA LEU A 105 -13.76 5.83 6.78
C LEU A 105 -14.74 5.17 5.82
N LYS A 106 -15.94 5.73 5.66
CA LYS A 106 -16.87 5.30 4.61
C LYS A 106 -16.19 5.49 3.26
N ARG A 107 -16.10 4.44 2.45
CA ARG A 107 -15.46 4.51 1.13
C ARG A 107 -16.33 5.26 0.12
N ILE A 108 -15.72 5.84 -0.90
CA ILE A 108 -16.44 6.23 -2.13
C ILE A 108 -16.71 4.98 -3.02
N PRO A 109 -17.71 5.00 -3.90
CA PRO A 109 -18.05 3.86 -4.76
C PRO A 109 -16.91 3.34 -5.65
N GLU A 110 -15.96 4.21 -6.01
CA GLU A 110 -14.84 3.92 -6.90
C GLU A 110 -13.76 3.05 -6.23
N VAL A 111 -13.78 2.91 -4.90
CA VAL A 111 -12.80 2.06 -4.18
C VAL A 111 -13.16 0.58 -4.39
N PRO A 112 -12.28 -0.24 -4.99
CA PRO A 112 -12.56 -1.64 -5.28
C PRO A 112 -12.83 -2.50 -4.04
N ASP A 113 -13.67 -3.53 -4.19
CA ASP A 113 -13.94 -4.51 -3.15
C ASP A 113 -12.71 -5.31 -2.75
N GLU A 114 -11.77 -5.52 -3.67
CA GLU A 114 -10.49 -6.16 -3.41
C GLU A 114 -9.65 -5.42 -2.35
N VAL A 115 -9.85 -4.10 -2.19
CA VAL A 115 -9.18 -3.32 -1.14
C VAL A 115 -9.92 -3.43 0.18
N THR A 116 -11.25 -3.41 0.16
CA THR A 116 -12.07 -3.31 1.39
C THR A 116 -12.53 -4.66 1.94
N GLY A 117 -12.29 -5.75 1.20
CA GLY A 117 -12.89 -7.05 1.50
C GLY A 117 -14.41 -7.04 1.38
N GLY A 118 -14.95 -6.26 0.43
CA GLY A 118 -16.40 -6.07 0.25
C GLY A 118 -17.08 -5.20 1.32
N GLN A 119 -16.30 -4.56 2.21
CA GLN A 119 -16.86 -3.68 3.24
C GLN A 119 -17.18 -2.28 2.69
N ASP A 120 -18.09 -1.62 3.39
CA ASP A 120 -18.49 -0.23 3.15
C ASP A 120 -17.44 0.82 3.57
N THR A 121 -16.33 0.37 4.14
CA THR A 121 -15.29 1.24 4.69
C THR A 121 -13.92 0.94 4.10
N VAL A 122 -13.04 1.94 4.11
CA VAL A 122 -11.64 1.84 3.67
C VAL A 122 -10.71 2.30 4.79
N GLY A 123 -9.61 1.58 4.97
CA GLY A 123 -8.52 2.00 5.84
C GLY A 123 -7.50 2.83 5.07
N VAL A 124 -7.22 4.05 5.54
CA VAL A 124 -6.29 4.98 4.89
C VAL A 124 -5.21 5.49 5.85
N ARG A 125 -4.01 5.72 5.34
CA ARG A 125 -2.86 6.23 6.11
C ARG A 125 -1.92 7.06 5.23
N VAL A 126 -1.29 8.09 5.80
CA VAL A 126 -0.12 8.75 5.20
C VAL A 126 1.12 8.35 6.01
N PRO A 127 2.03 7.51 5.48
CA PRO A 127 3.16 6.98 6.24
C PRO A 127 4.24 8.05 6.47
N SER A 128 4.91 8.02 7.63
CA SER A 128 6.03 8.92 7.95
C SER A 128 7.39 8.32 7.59
N HIS A 129 7.54 7.76 6.38
CA HIS A 129 8.81 7.26 5.88
C HIS A 129 9.23 7.97 4.59
N PRO A 130 10.44 8.59 4.52
CA PRO A 130 10.85 9.39 3.37
C PRO A 130 10.76 8.64 2.03
N VAL A 131 11.16 7.37 2.00
CA VAL A 131 11.08 6.53 0.79
C VAL A 131 9.64 6.20 0.42
N ALA A 132 8.76 5.94 1.40
CA ALA A 132 7.35 5.66 1.12
C ALA A 132 6.66 6.89 0.54
N LEU A 133 6.87 8.05 1.15
CA LEU A 133 6.30 9.31 0.68
C LEU A 133 6.83 9.68 -0.70
N ALA A 134 8.12 9.48 -0.98
CA ALA A 134 8.68 9.73 -2.30
C ALA A 134 8.07 8.81 -3.37
N LEU A 135 7.88 7.52 -3.06
CA LEU A 135 7.20 6.59 -3.96
C LEU A 135 5.73 6.95 -4.16
N LEU A 136 4.99 7.25 -3.09
CA LEU A 136 3.58 7.66 -3.17
C LEU A 136 3.40 8.93 -3.99
N ARG A 137 4.31 9.91 -3.86
CA ARG A 137 4.29 11.14 -4.68
C ARG A 137 4.65 10.88 -6.14
N ALA A 138 5.60 10.00 -6.42
CA ALA A 138 5.95 9.62 -7.80
C ALA A 138 4.83 8.80 -8.48
N PHE A 139 4.12 7.99 -7.70
CA PHE A 139 2.96 7.24 -8.14
C PHE A 139 1.69 8.12 -8.26
N ASP A 140 1.57 9.16 -7.45
CA ASP A 140 0.46 10.13 -7.47
C ASP A 140 -0.92 9.45 -7.36
N GLY A 141 -1.06 8.60 -6.33
CA GLY A 141 -2.26 7.80 -6.10
C GLY A 141 -2.19 7.02 -4.80
N GLY A 142 -3.16 6.12 -4.58
CA GLY A 142 -3.20 5.26 -3.39
C GLY A 142 -2.57 3.89 -3.63
N LEU A 143 -1.74 3.45 -2.69
CA LEU A 143 -1.12 2.12 -2.74
C LEU A 143 -1.66 1.23 -1.63
N ALA A 144 -2.28 0.10 -2.00
CA ALA A 144 -2.66 -0.93 -1.03
C ALA A 144 -1.38 -1.64 -0.58
N ALA A 145 -1.04 -1.58 0.70
CA ALA A 145 0.22 -2.13 1.20
C ALA A 145 0.08 -2.79 2.58
N PRO A 146 -0.38 -4.05 2.66
CA PRO A 146 -0.24 -4.83 3.89
C PRO A 146 1.24 -5.16 4.15
N SER A 147 1.56 -5.64 5.36
CA SER A 147 2.91 -6.06 5.73
C SER A 147 3.51 -7.06 4.73
N ALA A 148 4.81 -6.97 4.41
CA ALA A 148 5.46 -7.74 3.35
C ALA A 148 5.86 -9.17 3.75
N ASN A 149 5.04 -9.87 4.54
CA ASN A 149 5.24 -11.27 4.95
C ASN A 149 4.15 -12.19 4.41
N ARG A 150 4.44 -13.49 4.39
CA ARG A 150 3.38 -14.52 4.24
C ARG A 150 2.36 -14.38 5.38
N PHE A 151 1.09 -14.63 5.08
CA PHE A 151 0.02 -14.57 6.07
C PHE A 151 0.33 -15.48 7.28
N GLY A 152 0.11 -14.96 8.49
CA GLY A 152 0.42 -15.66 9.75
C GLY A 152 1.91 -15.68 10.18
N ARG A 153 2.81 -15.00 9.47
CA ARG A 153 4.23 -14.83 9.87
C ARG A 153 4.48 -13.45 10.51
N ILE A 154 5.64 -13.31 11.16
CA ILE A 154 6.12 -12.05 11.75
C ILE A 154 6.28 -11.01 10.62
N SER A 155 5.87 -9.78 10.91
CA SER A 155 5.98 -8.67 9.94
C SER A 155 7.44 -8.26 9.74
N PRO A 156 7.87 -7.98 8.50
CA PRO A 156 9.27 -7.69 8.21
C PRO A 156 9.62 -6.24 8.56
N THR A 157 10.75 -6.05 9.24
CA THR A 157 11.32 -4.74 9.59
C THR A 157 12.60 -4.45 8.79
N THR A 158 13.08 -5.40 7.97
CA THR A 158 14.22 -5.30 7.07
C THR A 158 13.85 -5.81 5.68
N ALA A 159 14.58 -5.36 4.66
CA ALA A 159 14.39 -5.82 3.28
C ALA A 159 15.01 -7.22 3.02
N ALA A 160 16.04 -7.60 3.80
CA ALA A 160 16.75 -8.87 3.72
C ALA A 160 16.38 -9.77 4.90
#